data_AF-A0A7S3F9T1-F1
#
_entry.id   AF-A0A7S3F9T1-F1
#
_cell.length_a   1.000
_cell.length_b   1.000
_cell.length_c   1.000
_cell.angle_alpha   90.00
_cell.angle_beta   90.00
_cell.angle_gamma   90.00
#
_symmetry.space_group_name_H-M   'P 1'
#
loop_
_entity.id
_entity.type
_entity.pdbx_description
1 polymer ?
#
loop_
_entity_poly.entity_id
_entity_poly.type
_entity_poly.pdbx_seq_one_letter_code
_entity_poly.pdbx_strand_id
1 'polypeptide(L)'
;EDLQEHSVPMTSPFRLETLLTDDVEVSKWASEGLPTDELSVQNGILTTRASRFPLCVDPQMQAVTWIKRREGANLEGRVKTFNDSDFLKQLELAIQYGF
;
A
#
# COMPACT_ATOMS: atom_id res chain seq x y z
N GLU A 1 22.44 12.81 -5.24
CA GLU A 1 23.78 13.42 -5.01
C GLU A 1 24.85 12.35 -5.11
N ASP A 2 24.83 11.32 -4.25
CA ASP A 2 25.76 10.17 -4.31
C ASP A 2 25.99 9.58 -5.72
N LEU A 3 24.92 9.27 -6.46
CA LEU A 3 25.03 8.76 -7.84
C LEU A 3 25.72 9.74 -8.80
N GLN A 4 25.51 11.05 -8.63
CA GLN A 4 26.12 12.07 -9.47
C GLN A 4 27.61 12.23 -9.12
N GLU A 5 27.96 12.20 -7.83
CA GLU A 5 29.35 12.24 -7.36
C GLU A 5 30.15 11.06 -7.91
N HIS A 6 29.54 9.88 -7.97
CA HIS A 6 30.15 8.68 -8.54
C HIS A 6 30.02 8.55 -10.07
N SER A 7 29.53 9.58 -10.76
CA SER A 7 29.32 9.59 -12.22
C SER A 7 28.51 8.39 -12.74
N VAL A 8 27.56 7.90 -11.93
CA VAL A 8 26.65 6.82 -12.30
C VAL A 8 25.52 7.41 -13.16
N PRO A 9 25.26 6.85 -14.36
CA PRO A 9 24.17 7.32 -15.21
C PRO A 9 22.81 7.23 -14.52
N MET A 10 22.04 8.32 -14.54
CA MET A 10 20.68 8.37 -14.00
C MET A 10 19.76 9.24 -14.86
N THR A 11 18.46 8.97 -14.78
CA THR A 11 17.44 9.82 -15.42
C THR A 11 17.21 11.08 -14.58
N SER A 12 17.10 12.24 -15.22
CA SER A 12 16.80 13.52 -14.56
C SER A 12 15.72 14.28 -15.35
N PRO A 13 14.64 14.77 -14.71
CA PRO A 13 14.33 14.61 -13.29
C PRO A 13 13.96 13.16 -12.95
N PHE A 14 14.45 12.64 -11.83
CA PHE A 14 14.04 11.34 -11.31
C PHE A 14 12.79 11.50 -10.44
N ARG A 15 11.78 10.67 -10.70
CA ARG A 15 10.58 10.56 -9.86
C ARG A 15 10.29 9.10 -9.58
N LEU A 16 10.11 8.76 -8.31
CA LEU A 16 9.86 7.39 -7.89
C LEU A 16 8.51 6.90 -8.45
N GLU A 17 7.49 7.76 -8.40
CA GLU A 17 6.16 7.46 -8.91
C GLU A 17 6.19 7.05 -10.38
N THR A 18 6.94 7.77 -11.24
CA THR A 18 6.97 7.46 -12.68
C THR A 18 7.68 6.15 -13.01
N LEU A 19 8.52 5.65 -12.10
CA LEU A 19 9.22 4.38 -12.28
C LEU A 19 8.39 3.21 -11.74
N LEU A 20 7.69 3.43 -10.63
CA LEU A 20 7.02 2.39 -9.85
C LEU A 20 5.49 2.49 -9.88
N THR A 21 4.91 3.31 -10.75
CA THR A 21 3.45 3.38 -10.99
C THR A 21 3.21 3.88 -12.41
N ASP A 22 1.95 3.86 -12.83
CA ASP A 22 1.45 4.56 -14.01
C ASP A 22 0.15 5.31 -13.67
N ASP A 23 -0.30 6.17 -14.59
CA ASP A 23 -1.50 6.99 -14.40
C ASP A 23 -2.77 6.16 -14.20
N VAL A 24 -2.82 4.93 -14.74
CA VAL A 24 -3.98 4.04 -14.61
C VAL A 24 -4.05 3.48 -13.19
N GLU A 25 -2.91 3.04 -12.64
CA GLU A 25 -2.78 2.57 -11.26
C GLU A 25 -3.12 3.69 -10.26
N VAL A 26 -2.57 4.89 -10.46
CA VAL A 26 -2.86 6.05 -9.61
C VAL A 26 -4.34 6.45 -9.69
N SER A 27 -4.92 6.45 -10.90
CA SER A 27 -6.36 6.73 -11.09
C SER A 27 -7.23 5.69 -10.40
N LYS A 28 -6.84 4.41 -10.44
CA LYS A 28 -7.53 3.34 -9.72
C LYS A 28 -7.47 3.58 -8.21
N TRP A 29 -6.31 3.87 -7.64
CA TRP A 29 -6.19 4.18 -6.21
C TRP A 29 -7.02 5.40 -5.81
N ALA A 30 -7.10 6.42 -6.66
CA ALA A 30 -7.97 7.57 -6.45
C ALA A 30 -9.45 7.18 -6.37
N SER A 31 -9.91 6.29 -7.26
CA SER A 31 -11.28 5.77 -7.23
C SER A 31 -11.56 4.93 -5.97
N GLU A 32 -10.53 4.28 -5.41
CA GLU A 32 -10.58 3.51 -4.17
C GLU A 32 -10.45 4.40 -2.92
N GLY A 33 -10.17 5.71 -3.08
CA GLY A 33 -10.15 6.70 -2.00
C GLY A 33 -8.77 7.06 -1.45
N LEU A 34 -7.68 6.65 -2.11
CA LEU A 34 -6.34 7.17 -1.83
C LEU A 34 -6.17 8.55 -2.48
N PRO A 35 -5.61 9.57 -1.80
CA PRO A 35 -5.30 10.84 -2.44
C PRO A 35 -4.24 10.69 -3.53
N THR A 36 -4.28 11.61 -4.49
CA THR A 36 -3.34 11.67 -5.60
C THR A 36 -2.18 12.63 -5.36
N ASP A 37 -1.96 13.07 -4.11
CA ASP A 37 -0.75 13.82 -3.77
C ASP A 37 0.47 12.89 -3.75
N GLU A 38 1.65 13.47 -3.95
CA GLU A 38 2.90 12.72 -4.11
C GLU A 38 3.19 11.77 -2.95
N LEU A 39 2.95 12.19 -1.71
CA LEU A 39 3.21 11.38 -0.52
C LEU A 39 2.24 10.20 -0.44
N SER A 40 0.96 10.43 -0.73
CA SER A 40 -0.05 9.38 -0.77
C SER A 40 0.24 8.34 -1.86
N VAL A 41 0.69 8.78 -3.05
CA VAL A 41 1.10 7.87 -4.12
C VAL A 41 2.32 7.04 -3.70
N GLN A 42 3.32 7.65 -3.06
CA GLN A 42 4.48 6.91 -2.53
C GLN A 42 4.10 5.91 -1.43
N ASN A 43 3.14 6.25 -0.56
CA ASN A 43 2.58 5.31 0.42
C ASN A 43 1.81 4.17 -0.25
N GLY A 44 1.10 4.46 -1.34
CA GLY A 44 0.47 3.45 -2.20
C GLY A 44 1.49 2.49 -2.79
N ILE A 45 2.61 2.99 -3.30
CA ILE A 45 3.73 2.18 -3.81
C ILE A 45 4.29 1.28 -2.70
N LEU A 46 4.56 1.82 -1.52
CA LEU A 46 5.09 1.03 -0.40
C LEU A 46 4.10 -0.06 0.03
N THR A 47 2.80 0.25 0.06
CA THR A 47 1.78 -0.71 0.46
C THR A 47 1.63 -1.87 -0.54
N THR A 48 1.92 -1.62 -1.81
CA THR A 48 1.64 -2.57 -2.90
C THR A 48 2.88 -3.28 -3.46
N ARG A 49 4.06 -2.67 -3.36
CA ARG A 49 5.30 -3.18 -3.96
C ARG A 49 6.40 -3.50 -2.95
N ALA A 50 6.24 -3.14 -1.67
CA ALA A 50 7.24 -3.51 -0.68
C ALA A 50 7.28 -5.02 -0.46
N SER A 51 8.48 -5.56 -0.24
CA SER A 51 8.68 -6.98 0.05
C SER A 51 8.22 -7.40 1.45
N ARG A 52 8.02 -6.44 2.36
CA ARG A 52 7.54 -6.66 3.73
C ARG A 52 6.11 -6.15 3.87
N PHE A 53 5.34 -6.78 4.75
CA PHE A 53 3.99 -6.33 5.06
C PHE A 53 4.00 -4.90 5.62
N PRO A 54 3.17 -4.00 5.08
CA PRO A 54 3.14 -2.60 5.50
C PRO A 54 2.48 -2.46 6.88
N LEU A 55 3.04 -1.60 7.73
CA LEU A 55 2.40 -1.10 8.94
C LEU A 55 2.04 0.37 8.71
N CYS A 56 0.75 0.65 8.49
CA CYS A 56 0.27 2.00 8.20
C CYS A 56 0.12 2.83 9.49
N VAL A 57 0.82 3.95 9.56
CA VAL A 57 0.61 4.98 10.60
C VAL A 57 -0.42 5.97 10.06
N ASP A 58 -1.69 5.74 10.40
CA ASP A 58 -2.83 6.39 9.74
C ASP A 58 -3.82 6.99 10.75
N PRO A 59 -3.57 8.21 11.26
CA PRO A 59 -4.47 8.86 12.21
C PRO A 59 -5.80 9.29 11.58
N GLN A 60 -5.85 9.45 10.25
CA GLN A 60 -7.03 9.93 9.52
C GLN A 60 -7.88 8.78 8.96
N MET A 61 -7.46 7.53 9.18
CA MET A 61 -8.12 6.33 8.67
C MET A 61 -8.24 6.27 7.13
N GLN A 62 -7.33 6.95 6.43
CA GLN A 62 -7.35 7.01 4.97
C GLN A 62 -6.82 5.73 4.34
N ALA A 63 -5.66 5.24 4.78
CA ALA A 63 -5.05 4.01 4.28
C ALA A 63 -5.95 2.81 4.57
N VAL A 64 -6.52 2.72 5.78
CA VAL A 64 -7.45 1.62 6.10
C VAL A 64 -8.72 1.65 5.25
N THR A 65 -9.26 2.86 4.96
CA THR A 65 -10.43 3.00 4.09
C THR A 65 -10.11 2.60 2.66
N TRP A 66 -8.95 3.03 2.15
CA TRP A 66 -8.46 2.67 0.82
C TRP A 66 -8.27 1.15 0.68
N ILE A 67 -7.55 0.50 1.60
CA ILE A 67 -7.30 -0.96 1.57
C ILE A 67 -8.62 -1.74 1.60
N LYS A 68 -9.56 -1.34 2.46
CA LYS A 68 -10.89 -1.98 2.53
C LYS A 68 -11.68 -1.84 1.23
N ARG A 69 -11.62 -0.68 0.57
CA ARG A 69 -12.30 -0.47 -0.72
C ARG A 69 -11.64 -1.24 -1.85
N ARG A 70 -10.30 -1.27 -1.87
CA ARG A 70 -9.48 -1.96 -2.88
C ARG A 70 -9.71 -3.47 -2.86
N GLU A 71 -9.66 -4.09 -1.69
CA GLU A 71 -9.86 -5.53 -1.56
C GLU A 71 -11.34 -5.91 -1.56
N GLY A 72 -12.22 -4.99 -1.17
CA GLY A 72 -13.67 -5.15 -1.25
C GLY A 72 -14.15 -6.43 -0.58
N ALA A 73 -14.86 -7.27 -1.34
CA ALA A 73 -15.41 -8.55 -0.87
C ALA A 73 -14.34 -9.53 -0.38
N ASN A 74 -13.09 -9.40 -0.82
CA ASN A 74 -12.00 -10.28 -0.36
C ASN A 74 -11.68 -10.08 1.13
N LEU A 75 -12.01 -8.94 1.73
CA LEU A 75 -11.80 -8.69 3.16
C LEU A 75 -13.05 -8.91 4.03
N GLU A 76 -14.17 -9.33 3.44
CA GLU A 76 -15.43 -9.50 4.17
C GLU A 76 -15.28 -10.53 5.30
N GLY A 77 -15.57 -10.12 6.54
CA GLY A 77 -15.40 -10.95 7.74
C GLY A 77 -13.94 -11.20 8.18
N ARG A 78 -12.95 -10.67 7.45
CA ARG A 78 -11.50 -10.92 7.68
C ARG A 78 -10.76 -9.75 8.32
N VAL A 79 -11.40 -8.59 8.43
CA VAL A 79 -10.85 -7.45 9.18
C VAL A 79 -10.96 -7.74 10.68
N LYS A 80 -9.83 -7.83 11.36
CA LYS A 80 -9.74 -8.16 12.80
C LYS A 80 -8.86 -7.19 13.55
N THR A 81 -9.07 -7.11 14.86
CA THR A 81 -8.24 -6.38 15.81
C THR A 81 -7.65 -7.34 16.83
N PHE A 82 -6.57 -6.97 17.50
CA PHE A 82 -5.97 -7.79 18.57
C PHE A 82 -6.90 -8.04 19.76
N ASN A 83 -7.98 -7.27 19.89
CA ASN A 83 -8.98 -7.44 20.96
C ASN A 83 -10.06 -8.48 20.61
N ASP A 84 -10.14 -8.93 19.35
CA ASP A 84 -11.13 -9.93 18.97
C ASP A 84 -10.75 -11.29 19.54
N SER A 85 -11.69 -11.92 20.26
CA SER A 85 -11.46 -13.23 20.90
C SER A 85 -11.05 -14.34 19.92
N ASP A 86 -11.41 -14.20 18.63
CA ASP A 86 -11.08 -15.15 17.57
C ASP A 86 -9.89 -14.70 16.69
N PHE A 87 -9.19 -13.61 17.02
CA PHE A 87 -8.09 -13.05 16.21
C PHE A 87 -7.06 -14.09 15.79
N LEU A 88 -6.49 -14.84 16.75
CA LEU A 88 -5.44 -15.83 16.47
C LEU A 88 -5.94 -16.95 15.55
N LYS A 89 -7.19 -17.39 15.74
CA LYS A 89 -7.80 -18.43 14.91
C LYS A 89 -8.00 -17.94 13.48
N GLN A 90 -8.46 -16.71 13.30
CA GLN A 90 -8.67 -16.14 11.96
C GLN A 90 -7.34 -15.88 11.24
N LEU A 91 -6.31 -15.47 11.98
CA LEU A 91 -4.96 -15.30 11.45
C LEU A 91 -4.38 -16.64 10.96
N GLU A 92 -4.53 -17.71 11.73
CA GLU A 92 -4.12 -19.06 11.32
C GLU A 92 -4.83 -19.50 10.04
N LEU A 93 -6.15 -19.31 9.95
CA LEU A 93 -6.93 -19.64 8.76
C LEU A 93 -6.47 -18.82 7.55
N ALA A 94 -6.17 -17.52 7.72
CA ALA A 94 -5.67 -16.67 6.63
C ALA A 94 -4.34 -17.18 6.07
N ILE A 95 -3.41 -17.58 6.94
CA ILE A 95 -2.12 -18.14 6.53
C ILE A 95 -2.29 -19.50 5.84
N GLN A 96 -3.15 -20.37 6.37
CA GLN A 96 -3.34 -21.72 5.86
C GLN A 96 -4.00 -21.76 4.48
N TYR A 97 -5.01 -20.91 4.26
CA TYR A 97 -5.82 -20.93 3.03
C TYR A 97 -5.39 -19.87 2.00
N GLY A 98 -4.53 -18.93 2.37
CA GLY A 98 -4.02 -17.89 1.46
C GLY A 98 -5.12 -16.92 1.02
N PHE A 99 -5.87 -16.38 1.99
CA PHE A 99 -6.90 -15.37 1.76
C PHE A 99 -6.32 -13.97 1.56
#